data_AF-A0A8M9PML9-F1
#
_entry.id   AF-A0A8M9PML9-F1
#
_cell.length_a   1.000
_cell.length_b   1.000
_cell.length_c   1.000
_cell.angle_alpha   90.00
_cell.angle_beta   90.00
_cell.angle_gamma   90.00
#
_symmetry.space_group_name_H-M   'P 1'
#
loop_
_entity.id
_entity.type
_entity.pdbx_description
1 polymer ?
#
loop_
_entity_poly.entity_id
_entity_poly.type
_entity_poly.pdbx_seq_one_letter_code
_entity_poly.pdbx_strand_id
1 'polypeptide(L)'
;MVQDTVIIEEGPDSKRMKLDDEAKKLVQSVLVKKPGGESVINEYNRTKALKDETRRKMVNILAADMTEKNGGSPPRLVKEKYARGIVALFPYLSDPYSKNGFEHYYDGESGTGYLAWRIKTIQRNLAKERRGSFEGQVSYAERGSGGPTVARHSKFTSEIVLSEDECKEAIAFMNHSADEDAIKKKMKLTFDYRRKMVLDPMQSSDLLTIFPRFKDIKGLIEQDFVLMFGEGVSGKLLEKWTTAFKKKVIQQCKRLPATSDLQELLLAAESLRDDTENDVHIVWDSDLASVLLLLHLIPPSAQGRKRPGKVSASQAENHLVVFKKSGTNIEEQLQDISASAQPYLLAVGPQKDSIHQFFIILDQHAIPCKSTSSLGAFDELFKAHYVFGTSYNTMLHNMYTFIQTTVYNIDVGKVKESPRVAEVRARLLN
;
A
#
# COMPACT_ATOMS: atom_id res chain seq x y z
N MET A 1 58.80 31.56 7.07
CA MET A 1 57.84 30.55 7.56
C MET A 1 56.44 31.04 7.27
N VAL A 2 55.82 30.57 6.20
CA VAL A 2 54.36 30.54 6.06
C VAL A 2 54.08 29.19 5.39
N GLN A 3 53.60 28.22 6.17
CA GLN A 3 53.09 26.96 5.63
C GLN A 3 51.68 27.25 5.14
N ASP A 4 51.53 27.38 3.83
CA ASP A 4 50.22 27.41 3.19
C ASP A 4 49.55 26.05 3.40
N THR A 5 48.59 26.04 4.32
CA THR A 5 47.74 24.88 4.55
C THR A 5 46.74 24.85 3.41
N VAL A 6 47.00 24.00 2.42
CA VAL A 6 46.05 23.72 1.34
C VAL A 6 44.85 23.00 1.94
N ILE A 7 43.76 23.73 2.17
CA ILE A 7 42.46 23.16 2.52
C ILE A 7 41.89 22.55 1.24
N ILE A 8 42.08 21.25 1.05
CA ILE A 8 41.39 20.49 0.00
C ILE A 8 39.92 20.43 0.42
N GLU A 9 39.07 21.25 -0.20
CA GLU A 9 37.63 21.14 0.00
C GLU A 9 37.14 19.77 -0.50
N GLU A 10 36.75 18.91 0.43
CA GLU A 10 36.21 17.61 0.09
C GLU A 10 34.90 17.75 -0.68
N GLY A 11 34.86 17.09 -1.84
CA GLY A 11 33.68 17.00 -2.68
C GLY A 11 32.49 16.34 -1.96
N PRO A 12 31.26 16.65 -2.39
CA PRO A 12 30.03 16.20 -1.73
C PRO A 12 29.92 14.67 -1.62
N ASP A 13 30.43 13.92 -2.60
CA ASP A 13 30.43 12.44 -2.57
C ASP A 13 31.42 11.87 -1.55
N SER A 14 32.61 12.47 -1.41
CA SER A 14 33.61 12.07 -0.41
C SER A 14 33.08 12.29 1.01
N LYS A 15 32.42 13.44 1.24
CA LYS A 15 31.76 13.75 2.52
C LYS A 15 30.64 12.75 2.83
N ARG A 16 29.83 12.37 1.84
CA ARG A 16 28.75 11.39 2.01
C ARG A 16 29.28 10.00 2.38
N MET A 17 30.28 9.51 1.66
CA MET A 17 30.90 8.21 1.94
C MET A 17 31.47 8.13 3.36
N LYS A 18 32.16 9.19 3.82
CA LYS A 18 32.68 9.25 5.19
C LYS A 18 31.58 9.19 6.25
N LEU A 19 30.49 9.94 6.05
CA LEU A 19 29.35 9.91 6.96
C LEU A 19 28.70 8.51 7.02
N ASP A 20 28.63 7.82 5.89
CA ASP A 20 28.08 6.46 5.81
C ASP A 20 28.99 5.45 6.52
N ASP A 21 30.32 5.55 6.34
CA ASP A 21 31.30 4.71 7.03
C ASP A 21 31.29 4.91 8.55
N GLU A 22 31.21 6.16 9.02
CA GLU A 22 31.08 6.44 10.44
C GLU A 22 29.78 5.88 11.02
N ALA A 23 28.66 6.09 10.33
CA ALA A 23 27.35 5.61 10.75
C ALA A 23 27.31 4.07 10.78
N LYS A 24 27.91 3.42 9.79
CA LYS A 24 28.08 1.96 9.71
C LYS A 24 28.90 1.44 10.88
N LYS A 25 30.10 2.00 11.12
CA LYS A 25 30.97 1.61 12.23
C LYS A 25 30.26 1.76 13.58
N LEU A 26 29.50 2.84 13.76
CA LEU A 26 28.68 3.06 14.95
C LEU A 26 27.69 1.90 15.16
N VAL A 27 26.81 1.63 14.19
CA VAL A 27 25.78 0.58 14.31
C VAL A 27 26.42 -0.81 14.49
N GLN A 28 27.47 -1.10 13.73
CA GLN A 28 28.20 -2.37 13.85
C GLN A 28 28.78 -2.54 15.26
N SER A 29 29.41 -1.50 15.81
CA SER A 29 29.99 -1.55 17.16
C SER A 29 28.93 -1.80 18.24
N VAL A 30 27.72 -1.26 18.08
CA VAL A 30 26.61 -1.47 19.02
C VAL A 30 26.10 -2.91 18.95
N LEU A 31 25.90 -3.44 17.74
CA LEU A 31 25.40 -4.80 17.55
C LEU A 31 26.41 -5.87 18.01
N VAL A 32 27.71 -5.64 17.85
CA VAL A 32 28.74 -6.58 18.34
C VAL A 32 28.81 -6.57 19.87
N LYS A 33 28.61 -5.42 20.52
CA LYS A 33 28.75 -5.29 21.99
C LYS A 33 27.50 -5.70 22.77
N LYS A 34 26.31 -5.56 22.21
CA LYS A 34 25.05 -5.76 22.93
C LYS A 34 24.48 -7.17 22.69
N PRO A 35 23.95 -7.85 23.73
CA PRO A 35 23.36 -9.17 23.60
C PRO A 35 22.30 -9.25 22.50
N GLY A 36 22.37 -10.33 21.71
CA GLY A 36 21.45 -10.58 20.60
C GLY A 36 21.80 -9.87 19.29
N GLY A 37 22.75 -8.93 19.26
CA GLY A 37 23.16 -8.27 18.01
C GLY A 37 23.90 -9.19 17.04
N GLU A 38 24.64 -10.18 17.55
CA GLU A 38 25.24 -11.24 16.72
C GLU A 38 24.19 -12.00 15.89
N SER A 39 23.03 -12.32 16.48
CA SER A 39 21.95 -13.00 15.76
C SER A 39 21.42 -12.20 14.57
N VAL A 40 21.42 -10.86 14.68
CA VAL A 40 21.03 -9.95 13.60
C VAL A 40 22.05 -10.02 12.46
N ILE A 41 23.34 -9.92 12.80
CA ILE A 41 24.44 -9.96 11.82
C ILE A 41 24.47 -11.31 11.09
N ASN A 42 24.36 -12.41 11.83
CA ASN A 42 24.41 -13.76 11.27
C ASN A 42 23.21 -14.07 10.36
N GLU A 43 22.00 -13.67 10.77
CA GLU A 43 20.82 -13.87 9.94
C GLU A 43 20.89 -13.07 8.63
N TYR A 44 21.33 -11.81 8.71
CA TYR A 44 21.53 -10.98 7.55
C TYR A 44 22.61 -11.54 6.61
N ASN A 45 23.76 -11.96 7.16
CA ASN A 45 24.83 -12.52 6.35
C ASN A 45 24.38 -13.77 5.58
N ARG A 46 23.55 -14.60 6.20
CA ARG A 46 23.01 -15.83 5.60
C ARG A 46 21.91 -15.57 4.57
N THR A 47 21.02 -14.62 4.81
CA THR A 47 19.76 -14.50 4.04
C THR A 47 19.61 -13.20 3.25
N LYS A 48 20.51 -12.24 3.48
CA LYS A 48 20.42 -10.84 3.02
C LYS A 48 19.09 -10.15 3.41
N ALA A 49 18.40 -10.69 4.41
CA ALA A 49 17.14 -10.19 4.92
C ALA A 49 17.09 -10.39 6.44
N LEU A 50 16.06 -9.83 7.08
CA LEU A 50 15.76 -10.06 8.49
C LEU A 50 14.30 -10.44 8.66
N LYS A 51 14.03 -11.47 9.46
CA LYS A 51 12.70 -11.80 9.97
C LYS A 51 12.20 -10.71 10.91
N ASP A 52 10.89 -10.68 11.12
CA ASP A 52 10.24 -9.65 11.93
C ASP A 52 10.75 -9.62 13.38
N GLU A 53 11.02 -10.78 13.96
CA GLU A 53 11.59 -10.89 15.30
C GLU A 53 13.01 -10.32 15.37
N THR A 54 13.84 -10.65 14.38
CA THR A 54 15.25 -10.23 14.33
C THR A 54 15.38 -8.75 14.02
N ARG A 55 14.54 -8.20 13.13
CA ARG A 55 14.42 -6.74 12.93
C ARG A 55 14.04 -6.05 14.25
N ARG A 56 13.02 -6.55 14.95
CA ARG A 56 12.59 -5.98 16.24
C ARG A 56 13.72 -6.01 17.27
N LYS A 57 14.50 -7.10 17.34
CA LYS A 57 15.69 -7.19 18.19
C LYS A 57 16.71 -6.11 17.82
N MET A 58 17.05 -5.96 16.54
CA MET A 58 17.96 -4.91 16.06
C MET A 58 17.49 -3.50 16.47
N VAL A 59 16.22 -3.17 16.18
CA VAL A 59 15.63 -1.86 16.52
C VAL A 59 15.64 -1.63 18.04
N ASN A 60 15.36 -2.65 18.85
CA ASN A 60 15.39 -2.54 20.30
C ASN A 60 16.79 -2.27 20.84
N ILE A 61 17.81 -3.00 20.33
CA ILE A 61 19.22 -2.82 20.72
C ILE A 61 19.67 -1.40 20.41
N LEU A 62 19.42 -0.94 19.17
CA LEU A 62 19.85 0.38 18.72
C LEU A 62 19.11 1.52 19.41
N ALA A 63 17.81 1.38 19.63
CA ALA A 63 17.04 2.38 20.37
C ALA A 63 17.49 2.49 21.84
N ALA A 64 17.78 1.36 22.50
CA ALA A 64 18.28 1.33 23.87
C ALA A 64 19.64 2.05 23.98
N ASP A 65 20.61 1.68 23.12
CA ASP A 65 21.93 2.32 23.07
C ASP A 65 21.82 3.83 22.81
N MET A 66 20.93 4.23 21.91
CA MET A 66 20.68 5.65 21.62
C MET A 66 20.13 6.39 22.84
N THR A 67 19.16 5.82 23.56
CA THR A 67 18.57 6.43 24.77
C THR A 67 19.52 6.42 25.97
N GLU A 68 20.39 5.42 26.10
CA GLU A 68 21.42 5.36 27.14
C GLU A 68 22.44 6.50 26.96
N LYS A 69 22.87 6.77 25.72
CA LYS A 69 23.91 7.77 25.42
C LYS A 69 23.41 9.21 25.31
N ASN A 70 22.16 9.41 24.90
CA ASN A 70 21.62 10.73 24.55
C ASN A 70 20.43 11.14 25.43
N GLY A 71 20.19 10.41 26.51
CA GLY A 71 19.02 10.57 27.36
C GLY A 71 17.72 10.10 26.70
N GLY A 72 16.61 10.29 27.42
CA GLY A 72 15.31 9.76 27.02
C GLY A 72 14.80 10.28 25.66
N SER A 73 15.29 11.41 25.16
CA SER A 73 14.88 12.00 23.88
C SER A 73 16.09 12.32 22.98
N PRO A 74 16.65 11.33 22.27
CA PRO A 74 17.77 11.55 21.37
C PRO A 74 17.47 12.63 20.30
N PRO A 75 18.45 13.49 19.93
CA PRO A 75 18.30 14.49 18.88
C PRO A 75 17.98 13.89 17.50
N ARG A 76 17.40 14.69 16.61
CA ARG A 76 17.07 14.30 15.22
C ARG A 76 18.30 13.73 14.48
N LEU A 77 19.42 14.47 14.50
CA LEU A 77 20.65 14.07 13.81
C LEU A 77 21.20 12.73 14.30
N VAL A 78 21.05 12.42 15.60
CA VAL A 78 21.47 11.14 16.16
C VAL A 78 20.59 10.01 15.62
N LYS A 79 19.26 10.20 15.61
CA LYS A 79 18.33 9.20 15.05
C LYS A 79 18.59 8.95 13.55
N GLU A 80 18.86 10.00 12.78
CA GLU A 80 19.27 9.89 11.36
C GLU A 80 20.59 9.14 11.22
N LYS A 81 21.60 9.41 12.07
CA LYS A 81 22.89 8.70 12.03
C LYS A 81 22.72 7.19 12.27
N TYR A 82 21.87 6.78 13.22
CA TYR A 82 21.60 5.35 13.44
C TYR A 82 20.83 4.73 12.28
N ALA A 83 19.79 5.39 11.76
CA ALA A 83 19.02 4.87 10.62
C ALA A 83 19.89 4.69 9.37
N ARG A 84 20.72 5.69 9.06
CA ARG A 84 21.73 5.62 8.00
C ARG A 84 22.72 4.48 8.24
N GLY A 85 23.20 4.32 9.47
CA GLY A 85 24.12 3.24 9.83
C GLY A 85 23.54 1.85 9.64
N ILE A 86 22.22 1.68 9.83
CA ILE A 86 21.53 0.41 9.57
C ILE A 86 21.64 0.04 8.09
N VAL A 87 21.26 0.94 7.18
CA VAL A 87 21.27 0.62 5.74
C VAL A 87 22.70 0.59 5.16
N ALA A 88 23.64 1.33 5.74
CA ALA A 88 25.06 1.24 5.37
C ALA A 88 25.69 -0.09 5.82
N LEU A 89 25.27 -0.63 6.96
CA LEU A 89 25.70 -1.96 7.44
C LEU A 89 24.97 -3.10 6.72
N PHE A 90 23.70 -2.90 6.39
CA PHE A 90 22.81 -3.88 5.78
C PHE A 90 22.16 -3.33 4.50
N PRO A 91 22.91 -3.21 3.38
CA PRO A 91 22.44 -2.55 2.15
C PRO A 91 21.10 -3.06 1.59
N TYR A 92 20.86 -4.36 1.61
CA TYR A 92 19.59 -4.98 1.17
C TYR A 92 18.37 -4.61 2.03
N LEU A 93 18.54 -3.93 3.16
CA LEU A 93 17.43 -3.38 3.95
C LEU A 93 17.09 -1.94 3.53
N SER A 94 17.87 -1.33 2.63
CA SER A 94 17.61 -0.01 2.08
C SER A 94 16.37 -0.03 1.19
N ASP A 95 15.47 0.93 1.36
CA ASP A 95 14.32 1.10 0.50
C ASP A 95 14.70 1.87 -0.78
N PRO A 96 14.63 1.27 -1.98
CA PRO A 96 15.09 1.92 -3.20
C PRO A 96 14.22 3.11 -3.63
N TYR A 97 13.01 3.25 -3.08
CA TYR A 97 12.08 4.32 -3.44
C TYR A 97 12.03 5.46 -2.41
N SER A 98 12.73 5.33 -1.28
CA SER A 98 12.85 6.42 -0.31
C SER A 98 14.06 7.30 -0.63
N LYS A 99 14.02 8.57 -0.21
CA LYS A 99 15.02 9.59 -0.56
C LYS A 99 16.45 9.19 -0.18
N ASN A 100 16.64 8.55 0.97
CA ASN A 100 17.95 8.12 1.48
C ASN A 100 18.04 6.62 1.80
N GLY A 101 16.98 5.84 1.54
CA GLY A 101 16.92 4.41 1.82
C GLY A 101 16.57 4.00 3.25
N PHE A 102 16.70 4.89 4.23
CA PHE A 102 16.58 4.56 5.67
C PHE A 102 15.33 5.13 6.36
N GLU A 103 14.46 5.84 5.64
CA GLU A 103 13.32 6.58 6.20
C GLU A 103 12.36 5.70 7.01
N HIS A 104 12.25 4.41 6.67
CA HIS A 104 11.43 3.46 7.42
C HIS A 104 12.03 3.11 8.80
N TYR A 105 13.33 3.29 9.01
CA TYR A 105 13.95 3.23 10.34
C TYR A 105 13.82 4.55 11.08
N TYR A 106 14.09 5.68 10.42
CA TYR A 106 13.79 7.02 10.92
C TYR A 106 13.69 8.03 9.77
N ASP A 107 12.56 8.71 9.68
CA ASP A 107 12.38 9.87 8.82
C ASP A 107 12.48 11.15 9.65
N GLY A 108 13.48 11.98 9.33
CA GLY A 108 13.73 13.24 10.00
C GLY A 108 12.69 14.32 9.72
N GLU A 109 12.00 14.26 8.57
CA GLU A 109 10.98 15.25 8.19
C GLU A 109 9.68 15.01 8.95
N SER A 110 9.17 13.76 8.97
CA SER A 110 7.94 13.41 9.71
C SER A 110 8.17 13.04 11.18
N GLY A 111 9.40 12.73 11.59
CA GLY A 111 9.73 12.21 12.91
C GLY A 111 9.22 10.79 13.17
N THR A 112 8.94 10.01 12.11
CA THR A 112 8.40 8.64 12.19
C THR A 112 9.47 7.58 11.89
N GLY A 113 9.09 6.29 11.89
CA GLY A 113 10.00 5.15 11.67
C GLY A 113 10.10 4.20 12.86
N TYR A 114 10.72 3.04 12.65
CA TYR A 114 10.85 2.01 13.69
C TYR A 114 11.65 2.48 14.92
N LEU A 115 12.74 3.21 14.72
CA LEU A 115 13.55 3.75 15.82
C LEU A 115 12.75 4.80 16.60
N ALA A 116 12.07 5.73 15.91
CA ALA A 116 11.23 6.73 16.56
C ALA A 116 10.12 6.10 17.40
N TRP A 117 9.42 5.09 16.86
CA TRP A 117 8.37 4.37 17.59
C TRP A 117 8.92 3.67 18.84
N ARG A 118 10.09 3.02 18.72
CA ARG A 118 10.68 2.30 19.85
C ARG A 118 11.17 3.25 20.94
N ILE A 119 11.86 4.33 20.58
CA ILE A 119 12.30 5.38 21.52
C ILE A 119 11.09 5.95 22.28
N LYS A 120 10.01 6.29 21.56
CA LYS A 120 8.76 6.77 22.19
C LYS A 120 8.16 5.76 23.16
N THR A 121 8.28 4.46 22.87
CA THR A 121 7.80 3.38 23.75
C THR A 121 8.66 3.28 25.01
N ILE A 122 9.98 3.40 24.90
CA ILE A 122 10.90 3.45 26.05
C ILE A 122 10.56 4.65 26.94
N GLN A 123 10.41 5.84 26.35
CA GLN A 123 10.01 7.06 27.06
C GLN A 123 8.71 6.88 27.86
N ARG A 124 7.67 6.31 27.22
CA ARG A 124 6.38 6.07 27.89
C ARG A 124 6.50 5.09 29.05
N ASN A 125 7.35 4.07 28.94
CA ASN A 125 7.55 3.09 30.01
C ASN A 125 8.29 3.73 31.19
N LEU A 126 9.34 4.51 30.93
CA LEU A 126 10.06 5.28 31.95
C LEU A 126 9.15 6.31 32.66
N ALA A 127 8.21 6.91 31.93
CA ALA A 127 7.22 7.82 32.49
C ALA A 127 6.19 7.10 33.38
N LYS A 128 5.74 5.90 32.98
CA LYS A 128 4.80 5.08 33.77
C LYS A 128 5.37 4.62 35.11
N GLU A 129 6.68 4.37 35.18
CA GLU A 129 7.37 4.02 36.43
C GLU A 129 7.42 5.18 37.44
N ARG A 130 7.13 6.42 37.02
CA ARG A 130 7.17 7.64 37.88
C ARG A 130 5.80 8.15 38.37
N ARG A 131 4.69 7.44 38.07
CA ARG A 131 3.27 7.62 38.46
C ARG A 131 2.31 7.87 37.27
N GLY A 132 1.15 7.20 37.36
CA GLY A 132 -0.21 7.63 37.00
C GLY A 132 -0.45 8.34 35.66
N SER A 133 -1.02 7.59 34.71
CA SER A 133 -1.84 8.06 33.56
C SER A 133 -1.66 9.50 33.09
N PHE A 134 -0.90 9.68 32.00
CA PHE A 134 -1.08 10.84 31.11
C PHE A 134 -1.31 10.36 29.68
N GLU A 135 -2.51 10.65 29.17
CA GLU A 135 -2.94 10.33 27.82
C GLU A 135 -2.42 11.41 26.85
N GLY A 136 -1.41 11.04 26.05
CA GLY A 136 -1.00 11.84 24.91
C GLY A 136 -1.70 11.34 23.65
N GLN A 137 -2.68 12.11 23.16
CA GLN A 137 -3.21 11.97 21.81
C GLN A 137 -2.05 11.99 20.80
N VAL A 138 -1.95 10.93 20.00
CA VAL A 138 -1.13 10.98 18.79
C VAL A 138 -2.01 11.63 17.75
N SER A 139 -1.79 12.92 17.48
CA SER A 139 -2.29 13.55 16.28
C SER A 139 -1.55 12.93 15.09
N TYR A 140 -2.21 12.01 14.39
CA TYR A 140 -1.88 11.76 13.01
C TYR A 140 -2.38 12.97 12.24
N ALA A 141 -1.54 14.01 12.13
CA ALA A 141 -1.80 15.06 11.17
C ALA A 141 -1.76 14.39 9.78
N GLU A 142 -2.95 14.19 9.20
CA GLU A 142 -3.15 13.91 7.80
C GLU A 142 -2.63 15.11 7.01
N ARG A 143 -1.50 14.92 6.35
CA ARG A 143 -1.09 15.74 5.22
C ARG A 143 -0.10 14.94 4.36
N GLY A 144 -0.57 13.81 3.83
CA GLY A 144 0.01 13.26 2.60
C GLY A 144 -0.58 14.04 1.42
N SER A 145 0.24 14.38 0.42
CA SER A 145 -0.20 15.12 -0.77
C SER A 145 -0.53 14.22 -1.97
N GLY A 146 -0.72 12.92 -1.73
CA GLY A 146 -0.98 11.91 -2.76
C GLY A 146 -2.09 10.93 -2.38
N GLY A 147 -2.46 10.04 -3.31
CA GLY A 147 -3.56 9.07 -3.12
C GLY A 147 -4.87 9.43 -3.84
N PRO A 148 -5.85 8.53 -3.85
CA PRO A 148 -7.01 8.56 -4.76
C PRO A 148 -7.87 9.83 -4.69
N THR A 149 -7.97 10.45 -3.51
CA THR A 149 -8.80 11.63 -3.24
C THR A 149 -8.17 12.96 -3.67
N VAL A 150 -6.90 12.97 -4.07
CA VAL A 150 -6.18 14.21 -4.39
C VAL A 150 -6.57 14.77 -5.76
N ALA A 151 -6.76 16.08 -5.85
CA ALA A 151 -6.98 16.78 -7.10
C ALA A 151 -5.75 16.66 -8.03
N ARG A 152 -5.99 16.27 -9.29
CA ARG A 152 -4.93 16.08 -10.30
C ARG A 152 -5.32 16.77 -11.59
N HIS A 153 -4.32 17.37 -12.23
CA HIS A 153 -4.46 17.80 -13.62
C HIS A 153 -4.43 16.55 -14.51
N SER A 154 -5.34 16.49 -15.48
CA SER A 154 -5.37 15.43 -16.48
C SER A 154 -4.04 15.39 -17.25
N LYS A 155 -3.48 14.20 -17.47
CA LYS A 155 -2.36 14.05 -18.42
C LYS A 155 -2.85 14.06 -19.87
N PHE A 156 -4.14 13.79 -20.06
CA PHE A 156 -4.81 13.92 -21.34
C PHE A 156 -5.26 15.37 -21.53
N THR A 157 -4.72 16.05 -22.54
CA THR A 157 -5.25 17.33 -23.01
C THR A 157 -6.26 17.03 -24.11
N SER A 158 -7.55 17.14 -23.81
CA SER A 158 -8.57 17.08 -24.85
C SER A 158 -8.40 18.30 -25.78
N GLU A 159 -8.37 18.09 -27.09
CA GLU A 159 -8.40 19.19 -28.07
C GLU A 159 -9.71 19.99 -27.98
N ILE A 160 -10.75 19.40 -27.38
CA ILE A 160 -12.09 19.97 -27.23
C ILE A 160 -12.40 20.07 -25.73
N VAL A 161 -12.47 21.30 -25.21
CA VAL A 161 -12.97 21.59 -23.87
C VAL A 161 -14.44 21.92 -24.00
N LEU A 162 -15.30 21.06 -23.46
CA LEU A 162 -16.74 21.31 -23.43
C LEU A 162 -17.09 22.30 -22.31
N SER A 163 -18.03 23.19 -22.59
CA SER A 163 -18.77 23.95 -21.58
C SER A 163 -19.61 23.01 -20.70
N GLU A 164 -20.12 23.52 -19.57
CA GLU A 164 -20.99 22.74 -18.69
C GLU A 164 -22.29 22.30 -19.38
N ASP A 165 -22.86 23.15 -20.23
CA ASP A 165 -24.10 22.83 -20.95
C ASP A 165 -23.86 21.77 -22.03
N GLU A 166 -22.74 21.85 -22.76
CA GLU A 166 -22.35 20.79 -23.71
C GLU A 166 -22.05 19.46 -22.99
N CYS A 167 -21.55 19.50 -21.75
CA CYS A 167 -21.40 18.32 -20.91
C CYS A 167 -22.76 17.72 -20.52
N LYS A 168 -23.74 18.54 -20.15
CA LYS A 168 -25.12 18.08 -19.87
C LYS A 168 -25.77 17.46 -21.12
N GLU A 169 -25.58 18.06 -22.29
CA GLU A 169 -26.05 17.50 -23.57
C GLU A 169 -25.38 16.15 -23.88
N ALA A 170 -24.07 16.04 -23.65
CA ALA A 170 -23.35 14.78 -23.81
C ALA A 170 -23.86 13.69 -22.87
N ILE A 171 -24.17 14.03 -21.61
CA ILE A 171 -24.77 13.12 -20.62
C ILE A 171 -26.16 12.68 -21.08
N ALA A 172 -27.01 13.62 -21.51
CA ALA A 172 -28.35 13.33 -22.02
C ALA A 172 -28.31 12.41 -23.24
N PHE A 173 -27.37 12.64 -24.17
CA PHE A 173 -27.12 11.75 -25.31
C PHE A 173 -26.75 10.33 -24.86
N MET A 174 -25.80 10.21 -23.92
CA MET A 174 -25.36 8.89 -23.43
C MET A 174 -26.48 8.10 -22.75
N ASN A 175 -27.43 8.78 -22.09
CA ASN A 175 -28.56 8.11 -21.43
C ASN A 175 -29.57 7.49 -22.41
N HIS A 176 -29.61 7.97 -23.65
CA HIS A 176 -30.55 7.48 -24.68
C HIS A 176 -29.86 6.71 -25.82
N SER A 177 -28.54 6.57 -25.78
CA SER A 177 -27.78 5.84 -26.79
C SER A 177 -27.57 4.38 -26.40
N ALA A 178 -27.63 3.48 -27.38
CA ALA A 178 -27.19 2.08 -27.26
C ALA A 178 -25.79 1.83 -27.86
N ASP A 179 -25.22 2.82 -28.55
CA ASP A 179 -23.90 2.71 -29.19
C ASP A 179 -22.79 2.87 -28.14
N GLU A 180 -22.16 1.76 -27.76
CA GLU A 180 -21.07 1.73 -26.77
C GLU A 180 -19.87 2.60 -27.15
N ASP A 181 -19.51 2.67 -28.43
CA ASP A 181 -18.33 3.41 -28.87
C ASP A 181 -18.61 4.92 -28.84
N ALA A 182 -19.83 5.33 -29.24
CA ALA A 182 -20.29 6.69 -29.06
C ALA A 182 -20.35 7.09 -27.58
N ILE A 183 -20.82 6.20 -26.70
CA ILE A 183 -20.85 6.42 -25.25
C ILE A 183 -19.44 6.56 -24.70
N LYS A 184 -18.51 5.66 -25.04
CA LYS A 184 -17.10 5.74 -24.60
C LYS A 184 -16.46 7.05 -25.05
N LYS A 185 -16.70 7.47 -26.30
CA LYS A 185 -16.22 8.76 -26.82
C LYS A 185 -16.77 9.95 -26.04
N LYS A 186 -18.08 9.98 -25.76
CA LYS A 186 -18.71 11.04 -24.95
C LYS A 186 -18.23 11.00 -23.51
N MET A 187 -18.03 9.81 -22.94
CA MET A 187 -17.40 9.64 -21.63
C MET A 187 -16.01 10.27 -21.59
N LYS A 188 -15.16 10.10 -22.62
CA LYS A 188 -13.86 10.79 -22.68
C LYS A 188 -14.00 12.31 -22.69
N LEU A 189 -14.94 12.84 -23.47
CA LEU A 189 -15.16 14.30 -23.59
C LEU A 189 -15.64 14.94 -22.28
N THR A 190 -16.44 14.24 -21.48
CA THR A 190 -16.94 14.74 -20.19
C THR A 190 -16.03 14.39 -19.00
N PHE A 191 -14.79 13.95 -19.24
CA PHE A 191 -13.88 13.50 -18.19
C PHE A 191 -13.58 14.61 -17.16
N ASP A 192 -13.19 15.81 -17.61
CA ASP A 192 -12.84 16.90 -16.70
C ASP A 192 -14.05 17.36 -15.87
N TYR A 193 -15.25 17.35 -16.48
CA TYR A 193 -16.51 17.61 -15.76
C TYR A 193 -16.75 16.59 -14.66
N ARG A 194 -16.60 15.28 -14.95
CA ARG A 194 -16.69 14.22 -13.93
C ARG A 194 -15.65 14.39 -12.83
N ARG A 195 -14.41 14.74 -13.17
CA ARG A 195 -13.33 14.90 -12.19
C ARG A 195 -13.57 16.04 -11.21
N LYS A 196 -14.14 17.16 -11.68
CA LYS A 196 -14.56 18.26 -10.78
C LYS A 196 -15.62 17.79 -9.80
N MET A 197 -16.61 17.03 -10.28
CA MET A 197 -17.70 16.51 -9.47
C MET A 197 -17.25 15.50 -8.41
N VAL A 198 -16.32 14.60 -8.76
CA VAL A 198 -15.69 13.65 -7.80
C VAL A 198 -15.01 14.36 -6.65
N LEU A 199 -14.41 15.52 -6.90
CA LEU A 199 -13.67 16.31 -5.92
C LEU A 199 -14.55 17.28 -5.14
N ASP A 200 -15.82 17.44 -5.52
CA ASP A 200 -16.80 18.25 -4.84
C ASP A 200 -17.55 17.41 -3.78
N PRO A 201 -17.36 17.67 -2.48
CA PRO A 201 -18.02 16.93 -1.41
C PRO A 201 -19.56 16.98 -1.45
N MET A 202 -20.14 17.96 -2.14
CA MET A 202 -21.61 18.09 -2.28
C MET A 202 -22.16 17.27 -3.45
N GLN A 203 -21.33 16.91 -4.43
CA GLN A 203 -21.79 16.22 -5.66
C GLN A 203 -21.18 14.83 -5.83
N SER A 204 -20.17 14.47 -5.04
CA SER A 204 -19.44 13.20 -5.18
C SER A 204 -20.35 11.97 -5.04
N SER A 205 -21.41 12.05 -4.21
CA SER A 205 -22.39 10.95 -4.01
C SER A 205 -23.34 10.76 -5.21
N ASP A 206 -23.49 11.75 -6.07
CA ASP A 206 -24.43 11.71 -7.20
C ASP A 206 -23.77 11.23 -8.50
N LEU A 207 -22.47 10.91 -8.46
CA LEU A 207 -21.69 10.57 -9.65
C LEU A 207 -22.26 9.39 -10.44
N LEU A 208 -22.63 8.31 -9.77
CA LEU A 208 -23.24 7.14 -10.42
C LEU A 208 -24.70 7.38 -10.82
N THR A 209 -25.33 8.44 -10.31
CA THR A 209 -26.67 8.87 -10.74
C THR A 209 -26.58 9.72 -12.01
N ILE A 210 -25.61 10.63 -12.09
CA ILE A 210 -25.40 11.53 -13.23
C ILE A 210 -24.71 10.80 -14.39
N PHE A 211 -23.80 9.87 -14.10
CA PHE A 211 -23.12 9.01 -15.07
C PHE A 211 -23.50 7.54 -14.87
N PRO A 212 -24.77 7.17 -15.15
CA PRO A 212 -25.24 5.81 -14.92
C PRO A 212 -24.54 4.80 -15.81
N ARG A 213 -23.91 5.23 -16.91
CA ARG A 213 -23.23 4.34 -17.87
C ARG A 213 -22.05 3.56 -17.28
N PHE A 214 -21.51 3.97 -16.13
CA PHE A 214 -20.57 3.13 -15.37
C PHE A 214 -21.18 1.80 -14.91
N LYS A 215 -22.51 1.70 -14.78
CA LYS A 215 -23.20 0.51 -14.26
C LYS A 215 -23.40 -0.57 -15.33
N ASP A 216 -23.38 -0.22 -16.62
CA ASP A 216 -23.66 -1.15 -17.71
C ASP A 216 -22.53 -1.24 -18.76
N ILE A 217 -21.73 -0.19 -18.97
CA ILE A 217 -20.65 -0.21 -19.95
C ILE A 217 -19.31 -0.58 -19.29
N LYS A 218 -18.81 -1.77 -19.62
CA LYS A 218 -17.51 -2.27 -19.16
C LYS A 218 -16.34 -1.43 -19.70
N GLY A 219 -15.29 -1.29 -18.88
CA GLY A 219 -14.03 -0.63 -19.28
C GLY A 219 -14.01 0.89 -19.14
N LEU A 220 -15.07 1.53 -18.65
CA LEU A 220 -15.06 2.97 -18.39
C LEU A 220 -14.12 3.38 -17.23
N ILE A 221 -13.95 2.51 -16.23
CA ILE A 221 -12.96 2.72 -15.15
C ILE A 221 -11.55 2.75 -15.74
N GLU A 222 -11.22 1.77 -16.59
CA GLU A 222 -9.93 1.71 -17.29
C GLU A 222 -9.69 2.97 -18.12
N GLN A 223 -10.70 3.38 -18.89
CA GLN A 223 -10.64 4.58 -19.72
C GLN A 223 -10.30 5.83 -18.90
N ASP A 224 -11.04 6.10 -17.83
CA ASP A 224 -10.84 7.30 -17.01
C ASP A 224 -9.51 7.25 -16.26
N PHE A 225 -9.07 6.06 -15.85
CA PHE A 225 -7.75 5.89 -15.23
C PHE A 225 -6.61 6.17 -16.23
N VAL A 226 -6.74 5.71 -17.48
CA VAL A 226 -5.79 6.01 -18.56
C VAL A 226 -5.74 7.51 -18.85
N LEU A 227 -6.87 8.21 -18.87
CA LEU A 227 -6.88 9.67 -19.05
C LEU A 227 -6.12 10.39 -17.91
N MET A 228 -6.17 9.85 -16.70
CA MET A 228 -5.52 10.43 -15.52
C MET A 228 -4.01 10.13 -15.47
N PHE A 229 -3.58 8.91 -15.81
CA PHE A 229 -2.21 8.44 -15.57
C PHE A 229 -1.42 8.04 -16.82
N GLY A 230 -2.08 7.79 -17.94
CA GLY A 230 -1.54 7.25 -19.19
C GLY A 230 -1.50 5.72 -19.21
N GLU A 231 -1.48 5.14 -20.42
CA GLU A 231 -1.50 3.68 -20.62
C GLU A 231 -0.34 2.96 -19.91
N GLY A 232 0.87 3.52 -19.98
CA GLY A 232 2.05 2.94 -19.35
C GLY A 232 2.01 2.90 -17.82
N VAL A 233 1.16 3.69 -17.17
CA VAL A 233 0.88 3.51 -15.73
C VAL A 233 -0.26 2.52 -15.53
N SER A 234 -1.30 2.57 -16.36
CA SER A 234 -2.47 1.69 -16.27
C SER A 234 -2.14 0.20 -16.34
N GLY A 235 -1.19 -0.19 -17.20
CA GLY A 235 -0.81 -1.60 -17.39
C GLY A 235 0.08 -2.21 -16.29
N LYS A 236 0.63 -1.39 -15.38
CA LYS A 236 1.75 -1.82 -14.52
C LYS A 236 1.47 -3.00 -13.62
N LEU A 237 0.26 -3.11 -13.06
CA LEU A 237 -0.07 -4.23 -12.20
C LEU A 237 -0.05 -5.53 -12.99
N LEU A 238 -0.76 -5.58 -14.12
CA LEU A 238 -0.84 -6.78 -14.96
C LEU A 238 0.53 -7.15 -15.56
N GLU A 239 1.33 -6.16 -15.95
CA GLU A 239 2.69 -6.38 -16.49
C GLU A 239 3.67 -6.94 -15.45
N LYS A 240 3.63 -6.40 -14.22
CA LYS A 240 4.66 -6.68 -13.20
C LYS A 240 4.26 -7.74 -12.20
N TRP A 241 2.97 -7.97 -11.95
CA TRP A 241 2.55 -8.82 -10.84
C TRP A 241 3.09 -10.24 -11.01
N THR A 242 2.76 -10.89 -12.13
CA THR A 242 3.16 -12.27 -12.41
C THR A 242 4.68 -12.43 -12.52
N THR A 243 5.36 -11.48 -13.15
CA THR A 243 6.78 -11.58 -13.51
C THR A 243 7.73 -11.12 -12.40
N ALA A 244 7.39 -10.08 -11.65
CA ALA A 244 8.28 -9.42 -10.70
C ALA A 244 7.87 -9.63 -9.23
N PHE A 245 6.58 -9.76 -8.93
CA PHE A 245 6.08 -9.73 -7.54
C PHE A 245 5.58 -11.08 -7.02
N LYS A 246 4.72 -11.79 -7.76
CA LYS A 246 3.99 -12.99 -7.29
C LYS A 246 4.90 -14.00 -6.60
N LYS A 247 5.94 -14.46 -7.28
CA LYS A 247 6.91 -15.42 -6.72
C LYS A 247 7.63 -14.89 -5.47
N LYS A 248 7.99 -13.60 -5.45
CA LYS A 248 8.68 -12.98 -4.32
C LYS A 248 7.75 -12.84 -3.12
N VAL A 249 6.49 -12.45 -3.32
CA VAL A 249 5.46 -12.37 -2.28
C VAL A 249 5.26 -13.73 -1.62
N ILE A 250 5.07 -14.78 -2.41
CA ILE A 250 4.94 -16.17 -1.93
C ILE A 250 6.16 -16.57 -1.08
N GLN A 251 7.38 -16.33 -1.58
CA GLN A 251 8.61 -16.66 -0.87
C GLN A 251 8.77 -15.90 0.46
N GLN A 252 8.35 -14.63 0.52
CA GLN A 252 8.38 -13.87 1.77
C GLN A 252 7.33 -14.37 2.76
N CYS A 253 6.13 -14.74 2.29
CA CYS A 253 5.08 -15.30 3.14
C CYS A 253 5.47 -16.65 3.76
N LYS A 254 6.21 -17.50 3.04
CA LYS A 254 6.76 -18.76 3.58
C LYS A 254 7.67 -18.58 4.81
N ARG A 255 8.16 -17.36 5.07
CA ARG A 255 9.02 -17.04 6.21
C ARG A 255 8.24 -16.59 7.45
N LEU A 256 6.93 -16.37 7.32
CA LEU A 256 6.06 -15.98 8.42
C LEU A 256 5.70 -17.20 9.29
N PRO A 257 5.29 -16.99 10.55
CA PRO A 257 4.72 -18.06 11.37
C PRO A 257 3.53 -18.71 10.67
N ALA A 258 3.52 -20.05 10.62
CA ALA A 258 2.45 -20.79 9.97
C ALA A 258 1.12 -20.64 10.73
N THR A 259 0.07 -20.31 9.99
CA THR A 259 -1.33 -20.34 10.42
C THR A 259 -2.14 -21.06 9.35
N SER A 260 -3.31 -21.65 9.70
CA SER A 260 -4.17 -22.36 8.73
C SER A 260 -4.46 -21.48 7.50
N ASP A 261 -4.98 -20.27 7.74
CA ASP A 261 -5.31 -19.30 6.69
C ASP A 261 -4.12 -18.98 5.76
N LEU A 262 -2.91 -18.87 6.33
CA LEU A 262 -1.71 -18.56 5.54
C LEU A 262 -1.29 -19.76 4.69
N GLN A 263 -1.37 -20.98 5.24
CA GLN A 263 -1.01 -22.19 4.52
C GLN A 263 -1.98 -22.46 3.36
N GLU A 264 -3.27 -22.25 3.58
CA GLU A 264 -4.29 -22.36 2.53
C GLU A 264 -4.04 -21.40 1.37
N LEU A 265 -3.75 -20.13 1.67
CA LEU A 265 -3.41 -19.13 0.65
C LEU A 265 -2.09 -19.45 -0.07
N LEU A 266 -1.07 -19.94 0.64
CA LEU A 266 0.20 -20.34 0.02
C LEU A 266 0.01 -21.51 -0.96
N LEU A 267 -0.76 -22.52 -0.58
CA LEU A 267 -1.06 -23.67 -1.46
C LEU A 267 -1.80 -23.23 -2.72
N ALA A 268 -2.81 -22.37 -2.58
CA ALA A 268 -3.54 -21.81 -3.71
C ALA A 268 -2.66 -20.93 -4.61
N ALA A 269 -1.85 -20.04 -4.02
CA ALA A 269 -0.97 -19.14 -4.77
C ALA A 269 0.14 -19.89 -5.55
N GLU A 270 0.57 -21.06 -5.09
CA GLU A 270 1.57 -21.88 -5.80
C GLU A 270 0.94 -22.87 -6.78
N SER A 271 -0.39 -22.99 -6.83
CA SER A 271 -1.08 -23.98 -7.65
C SER A 271 -0.59 -25.41 -7.39
N LEU A 272 -0.18 -25.71 -6.16
CA LEU A 272 0.38 -27.02 -5.76
C LEU A 272 -0.69 -28.01 -5.30
N ARG A 273 -1.94 -27.86 -5.75
CA ARG A 273 -3.00 -28.82 -5.45
C ARG A 273 -2.91 -29.94 -6.47
N ASP A 274 -2.75 -31.17 -6.01
CA ASP A 274 -2.93 -32.35 -6.85
C ASP A 274 -4.40 -32.43 -7.27
N ASP A 275 -4.67 -32.72 -8.55
CA ASP A 275 -6.02 -32.92 -9.11
C ASP A 275 -6.73 -34.18 -8.55
N THR A 276 -6.17 -34.80 -7.51
CA THR A 276 -6.69 -36.03 -6.90
C THR A 276 -7.49 -35.72 -5.64
N GLU A 277 -8.80 -35.95 -5.77
CA GLU A 277 -9.83 -36.15 -4.75
C GLU A 277 -10.39 -34.91 -4.03
N ASN A 278 -11.63 -34.56 -4.42
CA ASN A 278 -12.78 -34.12 -3.59
C ASN A 278 -12.59 -33.08 -2.48
N ASP A 279 -11.46 -32.39 -2.42
CA ASP A 279 -11.26 -31.34 -1.46
C ASP A 279 -12.08 -30.14 -1.90
N VAL A 280 -13.10 -29.79 -1.11
CA VAL A 280 -14.02 -28.69 -1.42
C VAL A 280 -13.17 -27.46 -1.75
N HIS A 281 -13.29 -26.96 -2.98
CA HIS A 281 -12.56 -25.80 -3.49
C HIS A 281 -13.01 -24.50 -2.76
N ILE A 282 -12.59 -24.35 -1.51
CA ILE A 282 -12.93 -23.24 -0.59
C ILE A 282 -11.97 -22.05 -0.79
N VAL A 283 -10.92 -22.19 -1.59
CA VAL A 283 -9.86 -21.19 -1.72
C VAL A 283 -9.93 -20.47 -3.05
N TRP A 284 -9.42 -19.24 -3.08
CA TRP A 284 -9.32 -18.42 -4.28
C TRP A 284 -8.33 -18.98 -5.30
N ASP A 285 -8.44 -18.51 -6.55
CA ASP A 285 -7.45 -18.80 -7.58
C ASP A 285 -6.04 -18.29 -7.21
N SER A 286 -5.05 -18.78 -7.95
CA SER A 286 -3.62 -18.52 -7.69
C SER A 286 -3.25 -17.03 -7.70
N ASP A 287 -3.88 -16.22 -8.55
CA ASP A 287 -3.56 -14.80 -8.65
C ASP A 287 -4.14 -14.02 -7.47
N LEU A 288 -5.43 -14.21 -7.18
CA LEU A 288 -6.07 -13.55 -6.04
C LEU A 288 -5.46 -14.00 -4.72
N ALA A 289 -5.18 -15.30 -4.56
CA ALA A 289 -4.47 -15.81 -3.39
C ALA A 289 -3.12 -15.10 -3.20
N SER A 290 -2.36 -14.91 -4.30
CA SER A 290 -1.08 -14.20 -4.23
C SER A 290 -1.21 -12.71 -3.84
N VAL A 291 -2.30 -12.05 -4.23
CA VAL A 291 -2.61 -10.68 -3.79
C VAL A 291 -2.98 -10.66 -2.31
N LEU A 292 -3.82 -11.59 -1.86
CA LEU A 292 -4.24 -11.71 -0.45
C LEU A 292 -3.09 -11.99 0.51
N LEU A 293 -2.03 -12.67 0.05
CA LEU A 293 -0.79 -12.83 0.80
C LEU A 293 -0.15 -11.48 1.22
N LEU A 294 -0.41 -10.37 0.51
CA LEU A 294 0.04 -9.05 0.94
C LEU A 294 -0.56 -8.64 2.29
N LEU A 295 -1.78 -9.08 2.64
CA LEU A 295 -2.41 -8.80 3.93
C LEU A 295 -1.67 -9.46 5.10
N HIS A 296 -0.95 -10.56 4.84
CA HIS A 296 -0.08 -11.20 5.81
C HIS A 296 1.30 -10.53 5.91
N LEU A 297 1.85 -10.06 4.77
CA LEU A 297 3.11 -9.32 4.77
C LEU A 297 2.96 -7.93 5.38
N ILE A 298 1.84 -7.25 5.11
CA ILE A 298 1.59 -5.86 5.44
C ILE A 298 0.24 -5.75 6.19
N PRO A 299 0.17 -6.29 7.42
CA PRO A 299 -1.09 -6.33 8.15
C PRO A 299 -1.65 -4.93 8.44
N PRO A 300 -2.96 -4.82 8.70
CA PRO A 300 -3.60 -3.58 9.11
C PRO A 300 -2.86 -2.93 10.29
N SER A 301 -2.70 -1.61 10.25
CA SER A 301 -2.12 -0.90 11.38
C SER A 301 -3.01 -1.02 12.61
N ALA A 302 -2.40 -1.27 13.78
CA ALA A 302 -3.15 -1.36 15.03
C ALA A 302 -3.94 -0.06 15.28
N GLN A 303 -5.27 -0.17 15.45
CA GLN A 303 -6.21 0.97 15.59
C GLN A 303 -6.13 1.69 16.96
N GLY A 304 -4.99 1.60 17.63
CA GLY A 304 -4.76 2.17 18.96
C GLY A 304 -5.59 1.50 20.05
N ARG A 305 -5.60 2.11 21.25
CA ARG A 305 -6.34 1.58 22.42
C ARG A 305 -7.87 1.73 22.30
N LYS A 306 -8.37 2.61 21.43
CA LYS A 306 -9.79 2.93 21.29
C LYS A 306 -10.60 1.82 20.59
N ARG A 307 -9.95 0.93 19.86
CA ARG A 307 -10.54 -0.31 19.32
C ARG A 307 -9.58 -1.47 19.61
N PRO A 308 -9.74 -2.15 20.76
CA PRO A 308 -8.87 -3.25 21.15
C PRO A 308 -9.15 -4.47 20.26
N GLY A 309 -8.38 -4.63 19.19
CA GLY A 309 -8.42 -5.81 18.34
C GLY A 309 -7.31 -5.72 17.29
N LYS A 310 -6.46 -6.75 17.20
CA LYS A 310 -5.63 -6.92 16.01
C LYS A 310 -6.52 -7.51 14.94
N VAL A 311 -6.81 -6.72 13.91
CA VAL A 311 -7.54 -7.21 12.73
C VAL A 311 -6.64 -8.22 12.01
N SER A 312 -7.13 -9.44 11.81
CA SER A 312 -6.38 -10.48 11.10
C SER A 312 -6.34 -10.19 9.59
N ALA A 313 -5.41 -10.82 8.88
CA ALA A 313 -5.37 -10.75 7.42
C ALA A 313 -6.66 -11.27 6.79
N SER A 314 -7.23 -12.37 7.31
CA SER A 314 -8.50 -12.94 6.88
C SER A 314 -9.73 -12.07 7.20
N GLN A 315 -9.68 -11.26 8.28
CA GLN A 315 -10.71 -10.24 8.50
C GLN A 315 -10.59 -9.08 7.49
N ALA A 316 -9.37 -8.70 7.12
CA ALA A 316 -9.13 -7.67 6.12
C ALA A 316 -9.55 -8.13 4.70
N GLU A 317 -9.40 -9.43 4.38
CA GLU A 317 -9.87 -10.02 3.12
C GLU A 317 -11.36 -9.74 2.84
N ASN A 318 -12.21 -9.82 3.86
CA ASN A 318 -13.66 -9.56 3.72
C ASN A 318 -13.98 -8.12 3.32
N HIS A 319 -13.04 -7.18 3.49
CA HIS A 319 -13.18 -5.81 3.00
C HIS A 319 -12.67 -5.64 1.56
N LEU A 320 -11.97 -6.64 1.01
CA LEU A 320 -11.43 -6.61 -0.34
C LEU A 320 -12.34 -7.34 -1.33
N VAL A 321 -12.77 -8.56 -0.98
CA VAL A 321 -13.51 -9.44 -1.89
C VAL A 321 -14.56 -10.26 -1.14
N VAL A 322 -15.75 -10.37 -1.72
CA VAL A 322 -16.88 -11.16 -1.23
C VAL A 322 -17.28 -12.17 -2.30
N PHE A 323 -17.36 -13.44 -1.93
CA PHE A 323 -17.82 -14.50 -2.82
C PHE A 323 -19.34 -14.70 -2.73
N LYS A 324 -20.00 -14.91 -3.88
CA LYS A 324 -21.39 -15.38 -3.97
C LYS A 324 -21.51 -16.48 -5.02
N LYS A 325 -22.37 -17.48 -4.74
CA LYS A 325 -22.66 -18.55 -5.68
C LYS A 325 -23.45 -18.02 -6.88
N SER A 326 -23.25 -18.63 -8.05
CA SER A 326 -24.07 -18.39 -9.24
C SER A 326 -25.57 -18.49 -8.92
N GLY A 327 -26.36 -17.57 -9.48
CA GLY A 327 -27.81 -17.50 -9.22
C GLY A 327 -28.22 -16.64 -8.02
N THR A 328 -27.27 -16.03 -7.30
CA THR A 328 -27.57 -15.04 -6.26
C THR A 328 -28.09 -13.75 -6.90
N ASN A 329 -29.22 -13.23 -6.41
CA ASN A 329 -29.74 -11.90 -6.78
C ASN A 329 -28.81 -10.82 -6.21
N ILE A 330 -28.12 -10.07 -7.07
CA ILE A 330 -27.12 -9.07 -6.65
C ILE A 330 -27.84 -7.84 -6.09
N GLU A 331 -28.97 -7.46 -6.68
CA GLU A 331 -29.76 -6.29 -6.30
C GLU A 331 -30.34 -6.41 -4.88
N GLU A 332 -30.83 -7.60 -4.49
CA GLU A 332 -31.26 -7.87 -3.11
C GLU A 332 -30.10 -7.73 -2.12
N GLN A 333 -28.91 -8.19 -2.51
CA GLN A 333 -27.73 -8.11 -1.65
C GLN A 333 -27.24 -6.67 -1.45
N LEU A 334 -27.44 -5.78 -2.44
CA LEU A 334 -27.06 -4.38 -2.34
C LEU A 334 -27.84 -3.64 -1.23
N GLN A 335 -29.06 -4.08 -0.91
CA GLN A 335 -29.92 -3.49 0.11
C GLN A 335 -29.45 -3.75 1.55
N ASP A 336 -28.72 -4.85 1.77
CA ASP A 336 -28.21 -5.25 3.09
C ASP A 336 -26.82 -4.66 3.41
N ILE A 337 -26.22 -3.90 2.50
CA ILE A 337 -24.85 -3.41 2.65
C ILE A 337 -24.79 -2.19 3.57
N SER A 338 -24.17 -2.37 4.72
CA SER A 338 -23.69 -1.25 5.53
C SER A 338 -22.57 -0.50 4.79
N ALA A 339 -22.78 0.80 4.51
CA ALA A 339 -21.94 1.69 3.68
C ALA A 339 -20.43 1.80 4.03
N SER A 340 -19.93 1.13 5.07
CA SER A 340 -18.60 1.43 5.65
C SER A 340 -17.41 0.74 4.97
N ALA A 341 -17.62 -0.10 3.95
CA ALA A 341 -16.57 -0.96 3.38
C ALA A 341 -16.36 -0.84 1.86
N GLN A 342 -16.90 0.19 1.21
CA GLN A 342 -16.80 0.38 -0.25
C GLN A 342 -15.55 1.22 -0.64
N PRO A 343 -14.99 1.03 -1.85
CA PRO A 343 -15.33 -0.02 -2.81
C PRO A 343 -14.69 -1.37 -2.49
N TYR A 344 -15.35 -2.47 -2.87
CA TYR A 344 -14.84 -3.84 -2.76
C TYR A 344 -15.27 -4.71 -3.96
N LEU A 345 -14.63 -5.88 -4.16
CA LEU A 345 -14.98 -6.83 -5.21
C LEU A 345 -16.10 -7.79 -4.78
N LEU A 346 -17.12 -7.94 -5.61
CA LEU A 346 -18.06 -9.06 -5.55
C LEU A 346 -17.68 -10.07 -6.62
N ALA A 347 -17.28 -11.27 -6.20
CA ALA A 347 -16.90 -12.38 -7.06
C ALA A 347 -18.06 -13.39 -7.14
N VAL A 348 -18.55 -13.64 -8.35
CA VAL A 348 -19.70 -14.52 -8.61
C VAL A 348 -19.28 -15.71 -9.46
N GLY A 349 -19.51 -16.92 -8.94
CA GLY A 349 -19.21 -18.16 -9.64
C GLY A 349 -19.69 -19.39 -8.87
N PRO A 350 -19.57 -20.61 -9.45
CA PRO A 350 -19.88 -21.85 -8.75
C PRO A 350 -19.05 -22.04 -7.47
N GLN A 351 -17.75 -21.69 -7.51
CA GLN A 351 -16.76 -21.89 -6.44
C GLN A 351 -15.74 -20.74 -6.42
N LYS A 352 -14.97 -20.60 -5.34
CA LYS A 352 -14.04 -19.46 -5.14
C LYS A 352 -12.86 -19.43 -6.12
N ASP A 353 -12.46 -20.57 -6.66
CA ASP A 353 -11.42 -20.71 -7.68
C ASP A 353 -11.97 -20.73 -9.11
N SER A 354 -13.30 -20.76 -9.27
CA SER A 354 -14.00 -20.77 -10.55
C SER A 354 -15.01 -19.62 -10.57
N ILE A 355 -14.48 -18.40 -10.66
CA ILE A 355 -15.28 -17.17 -10.75
C ILE A 355 -15.55 -16.85 -12.22
N HIS A 356 -16.82 -16.58 -12.55
CA HIS A 356 -17.22 -16.22 -13.91
C HIS A 356 -17.33 -14.71 -14.10
N GLN A 357 -17.69 -13.98 -13.03
CA GLN A 357 -17.95 -12.55 -13.11
C GLN A 357 -17.51 -11.83 -11.84
N PHE A 358 -16.95 -10.64 -12.03
CA PHE A 358 -16.61 -9.72 -10.96
C PHE A 358 -17.39 -8.42 -11.10
N PHE A 359 -17.74 -7.84 -9.95
CA PHE A 359 -18.31 -6.50 -9.86
C PHE A 359 -17.56 -5.69 -8.81
N ILE A 360 -17.48 -4.39 -9.01
CA ILE A 360 -17.03 -3.44 -8.00
C ILE A 360 -18.28 -2.88 -7.33
N ILE A 361 -18.38 -3.07 -6.02
CA ILE A 361 -19.49 -2.55 -5.25
C ILE A 361 -19.13 -1.18 -4.70
N LEU A 362 -19.86 -0.15 -5.12
CA LEU A 362 -19.65 1.25 -4.74
C LEU A 362 -20.99 1.97 -4.65
N ASP A 363 -21.23 2.72 -3.58
CA ASP A 363 -22.44 3.49 -3.31
C ASP A 363 -23.73 2.69 -3.56
N GLN A 364 -23.76 1.44 -3.10
CA GLN A 364 -24.88 0.49 -3.29
C GLN A 364 -25.16 0.13 -4.77
N HIS A 365 -24.19 0.32 -5.66
CA HIS A 365 -24.27 -0.10 -7.05
C HIS A 365 -23.24 -1.19 -7.33
N ALA A 366 -23.59 -2.14 -8.21
CA ALA A 366 -22.68 -3.11 -8.76
C ALA A 366 -22.19 -2.66 -10.13
N ILE A 367 -20.90 -2.34 -10.23
CA ILE A 367 -20.25 -1.93 -11.48
C ILE A 367 -19.56 -3.16 -12.10
N PRO A 368 -19.94 -3.61 -13.30
CA PRO A 368 -19.37 -4.83 -13.88
C PRO A 368 -17.91 -4.62 -14.30
N CYS A 369 -17.03 -5.51 -13.85
CA CYS A 369 -15.65 -5.52 -14.32
C CYS A 369 -15.58 -5.94 -15.80
N LYS A 370 -14.60 -5.41 -16.53
CA LYS A 370 -14.28 -5.85 -17.89
C LYS A 370 -13.57 -7.20 -17.86
N SER A 371 -12.62 -7.37 -16.96
CA SER A 371 -11.84 -8.59 -16.80
C SER A 371 -12.67 -9.71 -16.17
N THR A 372 -12.43 -10.93 -16.65
CA THR A 372 -12.90 -12.18 -16.03
C THR A 372 -11.85 -12.82 -15.13
N SER A 373 -10.58 -12.37 -15.19
CA SER A 373 -9.54 -12.81 -14.27
C SER A 373 -9.59 -12.03 -12.97
N SER A 374 -9.27 -12.68 -11.85
CA SER A 374 -9.25 -12.06 -10.54
C SER A 374 -8.19 -10.97 -10.40
N LEU A 375 -7.03 -11.13 -11.04
CA LEU A 375 -6.00 -10.11 -11.07
C LEU A 375 -6.46 -8.85 -11.81
N GLY A 376 -7.16 -9.03 -12.95
CA GLY A 376 -7.74 -7.92 -13.69
C GLY A 376 -8.89 -7.25 -12.94
N ALA A 377 -9.70 -8.01 -12.21
CA ALA A 377 -10.73 -7.44 -11.34
C ALA A 377 -10.13 -6.63 -10.18
N PHE A 378 -9.03 -7.11 -9.58
CA PHE A 378 -8.30 -6.37 -8.54
C PHE A 378 -7.64 -5.10 -9.10
N ASP A 379 -7.09 -5.16 -10.31
CA ASP A 379 -6.58 -4.00 -11.06
C ASP A 379 -7.67 -2.95 -11.28
N GLU A 380 -8.86 -3.37 -11.75
CA GLU A 380 -10.01 -2.47 -11.92
C GLU A 380 -10.49 -1.88 -10.57
N LEU A 381 -10.53 -2.68 -9.49
CA LEU A 381 -10.87 -2.18 -8.16
C LEU A 381 -9.87 -1.12 -7.66
N PHE A 382 -8.56 -1.34 -7.87
CA PHE A 382 -7.55 -0.34 -7.54
C PHE A 382 -7.78 0.96 -8.31
N LYS A 383 -8.04 0.86 -9.61
CA LYS A 383 -8.30 2.02 -10.50
C LYS A 383 -9.57 2.76 -10.11
N ALA A 384 -10.62 2.03 -9.70
CA ALA A 384 -11.88 2.60 -9.24
C ALA A 384 -11.70 3.60 -8.09
N HIS A 385 -10.76 3.35 -7.17
CA HIS A 385 -10.47 4.31 -6.10
C HIS A 385 -10.06 5.68 -6.64
N TYR A 386 -9.26 5.72 -7.71
CA TYR A 386 -8.86 6.98 -8.33
C TYR A 386 -9.98 7.59 -9.16
N VAL A 387 -10.66 6.79 -9.97
CA VAL A 387 -11.75 7.26 -10.86
C VAL A 387 -12.87 7.89 -10.04
N PHE A 388 -13.28 7.24 -8.96
CA PHE A 388 -14.38 7.69 -8.09
C PHE A 388 -13.92 8.49 -6.87
N GLY A 389 -12.61 8.69 -6.69
CA GLY A 389 -12.06 9.50 -5.59
C GLY A 389 -12.34 8.93 -4.20
N THR A 390 -12.36 7.60 -4.05
CA THR A 390 -12.67 6.95 -2.77
C THR A 390 -11.40 6.73 -1.94
N SER A 391 -11.52 6.91 -0.62
CA SER A 391 -10.42 6.62 0.30
C SER A 391 -10.23 5.11 0.46
N TYR A 392 -8.98 4.67 0.62
CA TYR A 392 -8.72 3.27 0.95
C TYR A 392 -9.32 2.90 2.30
N ASN A 393 -10.00 1.75 2.35
CA ASN A 393 -10.45 1.17 3.61
C ASN A 393 -9.28 1.08 4.60
N THR A 394 -9.51 1.50 5.86
CA THR A 394 -8.47 1.52 6.90
C THR A 394 -7.76 0.17 7.10
N MET A 395 -8.43 -0.95 6.84
CA MET A 395 -7.85 -2.31 6.94
C MET A 395 -6.96 -2.64 5.75
N LEU A 396 -7.28 -2.11 4.58
CA LEU A 396 -6.57 -2.36 3.33
C LEU A 396 -5.56 -1.25 2.99
N HIS A 397 -5.54 -0.16 3.77
CA HIS A 397 -4.77 1.04 3.48
C HIS A 397 -3.30 0.75 3.18
N ASN A 398 -2.62 -0.06 4.00
CA ASN A 398 -1.22 -0.37 3.77
C ASN A 398 -1.01 -1.23 2.51
N MET A 399 -1.92 -2.17 2.23
CA MET A 399 -1.87 -2.99 1.00
C MET A 399 -2.05 -2.12 -0.23
N TYR A 400 -3.08 -1.27 -0.26
CA TYR A 400 -3.30 -0.36 -1.38
C TYR A 400 -2.19 0.67 -1.54
N THR A 401 -1.63 1.19 -0.44
CA THR A 401 -0.47 2.07 -0.49
C THR A 401 0.74 1.35 -1.10
N PHE A 402 0.96 0.08 -0.74
CA PHE A 402 2.01 -0.72 -1.38
C PHE A 402 1.77 -0.90 -2.88
N ILE A 403 0.55 -1.26 -3.30
CA ILE A 403 0.19 -1.38 -4.72
C ILE A 403 0.41 -0.05 -5.45
N GLN A 404 -0.08 1.05 -4.88
CA GLN A 404 0.05 2.39 -5.41
C GLN A 404 1.51 2.78 -5.66
N THR A 405 2.35 2.72 -4.62
CA THR A 405 3.69 3.31 -4.69
C THR A 405 4.74 2.33 -5.18
N THR A 406 4.52 1.02 -5.03
CA THR A 406 5.50 -0.02 -5.39
C THR A 406 5.24 -0.65 -6.75
N VAL A 407 3.97 -0.91 -7.08
CA VAL A 407 3.60 -1.59 -8.34
C VAL A 407 3.32 -0.57 -9.43
N TYR A 408 2.39 0.36 -9.18
CA TYR A 408 2.05 1.43 -10.14
C TYR A 408 3.05 2.60 -10.14
N ASN A 409 3.86 2.74 -9.10
CA ASN A 409 4.74 3.89 -8.88
C ASN A 409 4.00 5.25 -8.97
N ILE A 410 2.79 5.31 -8.40
CA ILE A 410 2.00 6.54 -8.30
C ILE A 410 2.36 7.23 -6.98
N ASP A 411 2.61 8.54 -7.03
CA ASP A 411 2.86 9.41 -5.87
C ASP A 411 3.97 8.92 -4.92
N VAL A 412 4.99 8.26 -5.46
CA VAL A 412 6.19 7.83 -4.72
C VAL A 412 6.81 9.04 -4.02
N GLY A 413 7.03 8.93 -2.71
CA GLY A 413 7.56 10.02 -1.88
C GLY A 413 6.57 11.14 -1.52
N LYS A 414 5.33 11.11 -2.04
CA LYS A 414 4.27 12.10 -1.71
C LYS A 414 3.23 11.54 -0.74
N VAL A 415 2.94 10.25 -0.84
CA VAL A 415 2.03 9.54 0.06
C VAL A 415 2.77 9.19 1.33
N LYS A 416 2.08 9.34 2.47
CA LYS A 416 2.61 8.88 3.74
C LYS A 416 2.49 7.36 3.82
N GLU A 417 3.62 6.69 3.84
CA GLU A 417 3.68 5.24 3.94
C GLU A 417 3.98 4.80 5.38
N SER A 418 3.45 3.65 5.79
CA SER A 418 3.88 3.05 7.04
C SER A 418 5.30 2.45 6.87
N PRO A 419 6.11 2.40 7.94
CA PRO A 419 7.43 1.76 7.89
C PRO A 419 7.39 0.33 7.35
N ARG A 420 6.25 -0.36 7.53
CA ARG A 420 6.07 -1.73 7.05
C ARG A 420 5.92 -1.82 5.54
N VAL A 421 5.25 -0.85 4.91
CA VAL A 421 5.14 -0.78 3.43
C VAL A 421 6.52 -0.63 2.81
N ALA A 422 7.28 0.36 3.28
CA ALA A 422 8.65 0.60 2.82
C ALA A 422 9.59 -0.60 3.08
N GLU A 423 9.47 -1.24 4.24
CA GLU A 423 10.25 -2.45 4.54
C GLU A 423 9.92 -3.61 3.57
N VAL A 424 8.63 -3.89 3.34
CA VAL A 424 8.23 -4.98 2.44
C VAL A 424 8.63 -4.66 1.01
N ARG A 425 8.54 -3.39 0.59
CA ARG A 425 9.11 -2.93 -0.69
C ARG A 425 10.60 -3.22 -0.79
N ALA A 426 11.40 -2.83 0.21
CA ALA A 426 12.83 -3.11 0.24
C ALA A 426 13.11 -4.63 0.09
N ARG A 427 12.36 -5.48 0.80
CA ARG A 427 12.52 -6.95 0.73
C ARG A 427 12.13 -7.57 -0.62
N LEU A 428 11.27 -6.91 -1.39
CA LEU A 428 10.79 -7.42 -2.68
C LEU A 428 11.59 -6.86 -3.86
N LEU A 429 12.18 -5.68 -3.72
CA LEU A 429 12.91 -5.01 -4.79
C LEU A 429 14.44 -5.21 -4.73
N ASN A 430 14.99 -5.53 -3.56
CA ASN A 430 16.38 -5.99 -3.41
C ASN A 430 16.45 -7.52 -3.45
#